data_AF-A0A3B9MND9-F1
#
_entry.id   AF-A0A3B9MND9-F1
#
_cell.length_a   1.000
_cell.length_b   1.000
_cell.length_c   1.000
_cell.angle_alpha   90.00
_cell.angle_beta   90.00
_cell.angle_gamma   90.00
#
_symmetry.space_group_name_H-M   'P 1'
#
loop_
_entity.id
_entity.type
_entity.pdbx_description
1 polymer ?
#
loop_
_entity_poly.entity_id
_entity_poly.type
_entity_poly.pdbx_seq_one_letter_code
_entity_poly.pdbx_strand_id
1 'polypeptide(L)'
;MCIRDRGYNFGLKRSSRLDEAIEKPKHIREVETLNVFGIEADYMEEFKKFLEEEGLPSGDDRDEFILPTFQTLPKTTLKVLKLPDGLDFKRDAPKPALATPTSRVPGRRVVLDWYPKIQARIAPGIGAPTDTTQRASGVLTTQHLAFIDWDKLFFELVEFKNQRFWFNLDLSRETLSKLLLDGTWYDLKIPPEQLKIGDFARVRLWQEIATALLKQYADAFYKAKKAEWEAPKLIYEDLDPTGGNFFDEYRFMIEQSEVDIRTQLNELKQAVEQKRLKNLTFGKLDGIFFGQHLYQPLIYLKSALVKVSPVHLNEGERNFVTDLQTFYKTNPTFFETKELYLLRNRSKSGIGFFEAGNFYPDFILWLVVGKKQFVSFVDPKGLRNLTGGIINPKIQFYKTIKQIEKPELDPNIVLNAFIVTPTRFSEPGWWTGNLTKAQFESHHVFFQVDDKDTYLATLFEAIH
;
A
#
# COMPACT_ATOMS: atom_id res chain seq x y z
N MET A 1 -5.24 28.07 -23.55
CA MET A 1 -6.19 29.06 -23.01
C MET A 1 -5.36 30.12 -22.31
N CYS A 2 -5.20 31.31 -22.90
CA CYS A 2 -4.35 32.36 -22.32
C CYS A 2 -5.15 33.06 -21.21
N ILE A 3 -4.87 32.72 -19.95
CA ILE A 3 -5.46 33.39 -18.79
C ILE A 3 -4.78 34.76 -18.69
N ARG A 4 -5.55 35.83 -18.90
CA ARG A 4 -5.07 37.20 -18.79
C ARG A 4 -5.28 37.66 -17.34
N ASP A 5 -4.35 37.32 -16.46
CA ASP A 5 -4.38 37.76 -15.07
C ASP A 5 -4.25 39.28 -15.01
N ARG A 6 -5.29 39.96 -14.51
CA ARG A 6 -5.19 41.38 -14.14
C ARG A 6 -4.63 41.45 -12.73
N GLY A 7 -3.33 41.72 -12.61
CA GLY A 7 -2.72 41.96 -11.31
C GLY A 7 -3.01 43.36 -10.76
N TYR A 8 -2.53 43.61 -9.54
CA TYR A 8 -2.70 44.88 -8.82
C TYR A 8 -2.18 46.07 -9.65
N ASN A 9 -2.99 47.14 -9.76
CA ASN A 9 -2.72 48.31 -10.61
C ASN A 9 -2.37 47.98 -12.08
N PHE A 10 -3.00 46.95 -12.65
CA PHE A 10 -2.72 46.46 -14.02
C PHE A 10 -1.27 45.97 -14.21
N GLY A 11 -0.53 45.74 -13.12
CA GLY A 11 0.79 45.15 -13.14
C GLY A 11 0.74 43.62 -13.28
N LEU A 12 1.77 43.04 -13.89
CA LEU A 12 1.98 41.59 -13.96
C LEU A 12 2.90 41.08 -12.82
N LYS A 13 3.16 41.91 -11.81
CA LYS A 13 4.01 41.54 -10.67
C LYS A 13 3.24 40.58 -9.76
N ARG A 14 3.89 39.48 -9.38
CA ARG A 14 3.38 38.57 -8.33
C ARG A 14 3.24 39.29 -7.00
N SER A 15 2.29 38.86 -6.18
CA SER A 15 2.02 39.38 -4.85
C SER A 15 3.25 39.41 -3.93
N SER A 16 4.20 38.49 -4.11
CA SER A 16 5.47 38.45 -3.38
C SER A 16 6.41 39.61 -3.70
N ARG A 17 6.26 40.28 -4.85
CA ARG A 17 7.08 41.42 -5.31
C ARG A 17 6.43 42.78 -5.04
N LEU A 18 5.28 42.80 -4.35
CA LEU A 18 4.62 44.02 -3.87
C LEU A 18 5.14 44.41 -2.49
N ASP A 19 5.26 45.72 -2.24
CA ASP A 19 5.74 46.28 -0.97
C ASP A 19 4.96 45.71 0.23
N GLU A 20 5.65 45.49 1.36
CA GLU A 20 5.07 44.90 2.58
C GLU A 20 3.94 45.75 3.20
N ALA A 21 3.89 47.05 2.86
CA ALA A 21 2.83 47.96 3.30
C ALA A 21 1.47 47.70 2.64
N ILE A 22 1.41 46.83 1.62
CA ILE A 22 0.18 46.48 0.91
C ILE A 22 -0.41 45.22 1.54
N GLU A 23 -1.65 45.30 2.00
CA GLU A 23 -2.38 44.15 2.56
C GLU A 23 -2.68 43.13 1.46
N LYS A 24 -2.10 41.92 1.59
CA LYS A 24 -2.21 40.84 0.60
C LYS A 24 -3.25 39.81 1.07
N PRO A 25 -4.17 39.34 0.20
CA PRO A 25 -5.09 38.27 0.56
C PRO A 25 -4.33 36.98 0.93
N LYS A 26 -4.72 36.32 2.02
CA LYS A 26 -3.99 35.17 2.60
C LYS A 26 -3.73 34.00 1.64
N HIS A 27 -4.57 33.82 0.63
CA HIS A 27 -4.50 32.69 -0.33
C HIS A 27 -4.19 33.12 -1.77
N ILE A 28 -3.78 34.38 -2.00
CA ILE A 28 -3.57 34.89 -3.37
C ILE A 28 -2.52 34.08 -4.15
N ARG A 29 -1.56 33.47 -3.43
CA ARG A 29 -0.49 32.64 -4.01
C ARG A 29 -1.01 31.38 -4.71
N GLU A 30 -2.13 30.82 -4.26
CA GLU A 30 -2.74 29.63 -4.87
C GLU A 30 -3.26 29.94 -6.29
N VAL A 31 -3.74 31.17 -6.49
CA VAL A 31 -4.23 31.67 -7.78
C VAL A 31 -3.07 32.08 -8.69
N GLU A 32 -1.94 32.52 -8.13
CA GLU A 32 -0.71 32.86 -8.87
C GLU A 32 0.12 31.64 -9.29
N THR A 33 -0.23 30.44 -8.81
CA THR A 33 0.52 29.21 -9.07
C THR A 33 0.05 28.55 -10.35
N LEU A 34 0.88 28.62 -11.40
CA LEU A 34 0.64 27.89 -12.64
C LEU A 34 0.92 26.40 -12.44
N ASN A 35 -0.13 25.59 -12.42
CA ASN A 35 0.00 24.13 -12.40
C ASN A 35 0.15 23.60 -13.83
N VAL A 36 1.31 23.04 -14.16
CA VAL A 36 1.55 22.39 -15.46
C VAL A 36 1.43 20.88 -15.30
N PHE A 37 0.53 20.27 -16.09
CA PHE A 37 0.27 18.83 -16.05
C PHE A 37 0.75 18.16 -17.34
N GLY A 38 1.53 17.08 -17.20
CA GLY A 38 1.88 16.19 -18.31
C GLY A 38 3.02 16.69 -19.20
N ILE A 39 4.24 16.74 -18.66
CA ILE A 39 5.46 17.01 -19.43
C ILE A 39 6.43 15.83 -19.25
N GLU A 40 7.13 15.45 -20.32
CA GLU A 40 8.26 14.52 -20.29
C GLU A 40 9.33 14.97 -19.27
N ALA A 41 9.93 14.01 -18.55
CA ALA A 41 10.80 14.28 -17.40
C ALA A 41 12.01 15.16 -17.75
N ASP A 42 12.52 15.03 -18.97
CA ASP A 42 13.74 15.69 -19.42
C ASP A 42 13.54 17.21 -19.63
N TYR A 43 12.32 17.62 -20.03
CA TYR A 43 11.99 19.03 -20.22
C TYR A 43 11.97 19.80 -18.89
N MET A 44 11.63 19.15 -17.77
CA MET A 44 11.59 19.81 -16.47
C MET A 44 12.99 20.13 -15.92
N GLU A 45 14.00 19.33 -16.25
CA GLU A 45 15.40 19.64 -15.90
C GLU A 45 15.95 20.78 -16.74
N GLU A 46 15.71 20.79 -18.05
CA GLU A 46 16.08 21.91 -18.91
C GLU A 46 15.36 23.20 -18.52
N PHE A 47 14.08 23.12 -18.18
CA PHE A 47 13.32 24.27 -17.71
C PHE A 47 13.85 24.83 -16.38
N LYS A 48 14.27 23.97 -15.44
CA LYS A 48 14.92 24.40 -14.20
C LYS A 48 16.27 25.07 -14.46
N LYS A 49 17.11 24.50 -15.33
CA LYS A 49 18.38 25.12 -15.74
C LYS A 49 18.17 26.48 -16.39
N PHE A 50 17.17 26.60 -17.25
CA PHE A 50 16.82 27.85 -17.91
C PHE A 50 16.38 28.94 -16.90
N LEU A 51 15.60 28.56 -15.88
CA LEU A 51 15.22 29.47 -14.80
C LEU A 51 16.42 29.91 -13.94
N GLU A 52 17.36 29.01 -13.67
CA GLU A 52 18.60 29.30 -12.94
C GLU A 52 19.54 30.23 -13.73
N GLU A 53 19.65 30.04 -15.05
CA GLU A 53 20.41 30.91 -15.95
C GLU A 53 19.82 32.32 -16.06
N GLU A 54 18.49 32.47 -15.97
CA GLU A 54 17.82 33.78 -15.88
C GLU A 54 17.82 34.38 -14.47
N GLY A 55 18.44 33.72 -13.48
CA GLY A 55 18.50 34.19 -12.09
C GLY A 55 17.15 34.19 -11.37
N LEU A 56 16.19 33.41 -11.85
CA LEU A 56 14.89 33.20 -11.21
C LEU A 56 15.00 32.04 -10.22
N PRO A 57 14.45 32.16 -9.00
CA PRO A 57 14.51 31.08 -8.02
C PRO A 57 13.81 29.83 -8.57
N SER A 58 14.54 28.72 -8.60
CA SER A 58 14.03 27.37 -8.87
C SER A 58 12.91 27.11 -7.85
N GLY A 59 11.66 27.02 -8.30
CA GLY A 59 10.45 27.20 -7.48
C GLY A 59 10.14 26.17 -6.38
N ASP A 60 11.12 25.72 -5.59
CA ASP A 60 10.94 25.02 -4.33
C ASP A 60 11.49 25.90 -3.19
N ASP A 61 10.65 26.80 -2.66
CA ASP A 61 10.89 27.49 -1.36
C ASP A 61 10.69 26.50 -0.19
N ARG A 62 11.31 25.33 -0.27
CA ARG A 62 11.21 24.26 0.73
C ARG A 62 12.55 24.06 1.40
N ASP A 63 12.57 24.28 2.71
CA ASP A 63 13.73 24.02 3.53
C ASP A 63 13.82 22.50 3.78
N GLU A 64 15.03 21.94 3.66
CA GLU A 64 15.32 20.58 4.10
C GLU A 64 15.59 20.57 5.62
N PHE A 65 14.91 19.69 6.34
CA PHE A 65 15.17 19.40 7.74
C PHE A 65 15.54 17.92 7.92
N ILE A 66 16.62 17.67 8.65
CA ILE A 66 17.13 16.32 8.91
C ILE A 66 16.88 15.97 10.39
N LEU A 67 16.12 14.89 10.60
CA LEU A 67 15.89 14.28 11.90
C LEU A 67 16.62 12.93 11.98
N PRO A 68 17.61 12.78 12.86
CA PRO A 68 18.32 11.50 13.00
C PRO A 68 17.41 10.42 13.60
N THR A 69 17.71 9.18 13.25
CA THR A 69 17.20 7.96 13.89
C THR A 69 18.34 7.20 14.53
N PHE A 70 18.02 6.38 15.53
CA PHE A 70 18.97 5.46 16.13
C PHE A 70 18.35 4.06 16.24
N GLN A 71 19.20 3.05 16.11
CA GLN A 71 18.78 1.66 16.22
C GLN A 71 18.75 1.23 17.69
N THR A 72 17.77 0.39 18.03
CA THR A 72 17.59 -0.23 19.35
C THR A 72 17.59 -1.75 19.17
N LEU A 73 18.75 -2.26 18.73
CA LEU A 73 18.92 -3.68 18.46
C LEU A 73 18.96 -4.49 19.78
N PRO A 74 18.24 -5.61 19.86
CA PRO A 74 18.33 -6.51 20.99
C PRO A 74 19.64 -7.28 21.02
N LYS A 75 19.96 -7.83 22.20
CA LYS A 75 21.01 -8.85 22.33
C LYS A 75 20.58 -10.18 21.71
N THR A 76 19.28 -10.45 21.73
CA THR A 76 18.67 -11.65 21.15
C THR A 76 18.72 -11.56 19.64
N THR A 77 19.32 -12.54 18.99
CA THR A 77 19.37 -12.62 17.53
C THR A 77 17.97 -12.92 16.99
N LEU A 78 17.36 -11.96 16.30
CA LEU A 78 16.05 -12.12 15.69
C LEU A 78 16.18 -12.79 14.33
N LYS A 79 15.34 -13.79 14.06
CA LYS A 79 15.35 -14.49 12.77
C LYS A 79 14.22 -14.03 11.88
N VAL A 80 14.48 -14.08 10.57
CA VAL A 80 13.56 -13.68 9.53
C VAL A 80 13.55 -14.67 8.38
N LEU A 81 12.40 -14.79 7.71
CA LEU A 81 12.29 -15.57 6.49
C LEU A 81 12.62 -14.69 5.29
N LYS A 82 13.67 -15.06 4.54
CA LYS A 82 14.15 -14.31 3.37
C LYS A 82 14.47 -15.27 2.22
N LEU A 83 14.43 -14.76 1.00
CA LEU A 83 15.03 -15.43 -0.15
C LEU A 83 16.56 -15.19 -0.11
N PRO A 84 17.40 -16.22 -0.36
CA PRO A 84 18.83 -16.05 -0.49
C PRO A 84 19.20 -14.97 -1.51
N ASP A 85 20.27 -14.23 -1.21
CA ASP A 85 20.75 -13.18 -2.11
C ASP A 85 21.23 -13.75 -3.44
N GLY A 86 21.05 -12.98 -4.51
CA GLY A 86 21.49 -13.34 -5.87
C GLY A 86 20.49 -14.15 -6.70
N LEU A 87 19.36 -14.57 -6.13
CA LEU A 87 18.28 -15.20 -6.87
C LEU A 87 17.36 -14.14 -7.52
N ASP A 88 17.16 -14.23 -8.83
CA ASP A 88 16.25 -13.38 -9.59
C ASP A 88 15.22 -14.24 -10.33
N PHE A 89 13.96 -14.21 -9.89
CA PHE A 89 12.87 -14.91 -10.56
C PHE A 89 12.78 -14.62 -12.07
N LYS A 90 13.15 -13.41 -12.51
CA LYS A 90 13.08 -13.03 -13.93
C LYS A 90 14.16 -13.71 -14.76
N ARG A 91 15.32 -14.00 -14.17
CA ARG A 91 16.49 -14.56 -14.85
C ARG A 91 16.62 -16.07 -14.65
N ASP A 92 16.34 -16.54 -13.43
CA ASP A 92 16.66 -17.89 -12.98
C ASP A 92 15.46 -18.84 -13.00
N ALA A 93 14.23 -18.30 -13.05
CA ALA A 93 13.04 -19.15 -13.12
C ALA A 93 12.69 -19.54 -14.57
N PRO A 94 12.09 -20.71 -14.78
CA PRO A 94 11.48 -21.06 -16.06
C PRO A 94 10.47 -19.99 -16.48
N LYS A 95 10.43 -19.67 -17.78
CA LYS A 95 9.50 -18.68 -18.33
C LYS A 95 8.05 -19.10 -18.06
N PRO A 96 7.31 -18.39 -17.18
CA PRO A 96 5.92 -18.75 -16.95
C PRO A 96 5.10 -18.39 -18.19
N ALA A 97 4.40 -19.37 -18.77
CA ALA A 97 3.43 -19.12 -19.82
C ALA A 97 2.05 -18.85 -19.20
N LEU A 98 1.42 -17.73 -19.58
CA LEU A 98 0.06 -17.44 -19.14
C LEU A 98 -0.85 -18.61 -19.54
N ALA A 99 -1.63 -19.11 -18.58
CA ALA A 99 -2.46 -20.30 -18.73
C ALA A 99 -3.84 -20.05 -18.13
N THR A 100 -4.80 -20.95 -18.41
CA THR A 100 -6.12 -20.91 -17.77
C THR A 100 -6.03 -21.24 -16.27
N PRO A 101 -6.93 -20.69 -15.44
CA PRO A 101 -7.01 -21.03 -14.02
C PRO A 101 -7.08 -22.54 -13.81
N THR A 102 -6.30 -23.05 -12.85
CA THR A 102 -6.33 -24.46 -12.41
C THR A 102 -6.37 -24.49 -10.90
N SER A 103 -6.51 -25.65 -10.25
CA SER A 103 -6.46 -25.73 -8.79
C SER A 103 -5.12 -25.27 -8.19
N ARG A 104 -4.02 -25.32 -8.94
CA ARG A 104 -2.65 -24.92 -8.50
C ARG A 104 -2.30 -23.47 -8.81
N VAL A 105 -2.91 -22.88 -9.81
CA VAL A 105 -2.84 -21.43 -10.07
C VAL A 105 -4.10 -20.88 -9.43
N PRO A 106 -4.06 -20.35 -8.19
CA PRO A 106 -5.26 -19.96 -7.49
C PRO A 106 -6.11 -19.14 -8.46
N GLY A 107 -7.27 -19.69 -8.81
CA GLY A 107 -8.30 -19.01 -9.59
C GLY A 107 -8.86 -17.89 -8.74
N ARG A 108 -8.00 -16.90 -8.47
CA ARG A 108 -8.35 -15.68 -7.77
C ARG A 108 -9.48 -15.11 -8.59
N ARG A 109 -10.68 -15.14 -8.02
CA ARG A 109 -11.84 -14.58 -8.69
C ARG A 109 -11.58 -13.09 -8.84
N VAL A 110 -11.21 -12.66 -10.03
CA VAL A 110 -10.85 -11.26 -10.30
C VAL A 110 -12.13 -10.46 -10.25
N VAL A 111 -12.29 -9.63 -9.22
CA VAL A 111 -13.46 -8.77 -9.06
C VAL A 111 -13.18 -7.44 -9.73
N LEU A 112 -13.95 -7.13 -10.77
CA LEU A 112 -13.81 -5.89 -11.53
C LEU A 112 -15.11 -5.10 -11.46
N ASP A 113 -15.09 -3.94 -10.82
CA ASP A 113 -16.25 -3.07 -10.66
C ASP A 113 -16.21 -1.89 -11.64
N TRP A 114 -17.19 -1.88 -12.55
CA TRP A 114 -17.33 -0.86 -13.59
C TRP A 114 -18.37 0.21 -13.28
N TYR A 115 -19.14 0.07 -12.20
CA TYR A 115 -20.16 1.07 -11.83
C TYR A 115 -19.58 2.48 -11.67
N PRO A 116 -18.46 2.72 -10.95
CA PRO A 116 -17.91 4.07 -10.77
C PRO A 116 -17.50 4.73 -12.08
N LYS A 117 -16.89 3.95 -13.00
CA LYS A 117 -16.41 4.47 -14.27
C LYS A 117 -17.55 4.70 -15.27
N ILE A 118 -18.63 3.93 -15.18
CA ILE A 118 -19.86 4.18 -15.96
C ILE A 118 -20.58 5.42 -15.43
N GLN A 119 -20.68 5.58 -14.11
CA GLN A 119 -21.28 6.76 -13.47
C GLN A 119 -20.51 8.04 -13.83
N ALA A 120 -19.18 8.01 -13.85
CA ALA A 120 -18.37 9.15 -14.26
C ALA A 120 -18.52 9.52 -15.76
N ARG A 121 -18.94 8.59 -16.61
CA ARG A 121 -19.19 8.83 -18.05
C ARG A 121 -20.59 9.39 -18.34
N ILE A 122 -21.54 9.18 -17.44
CA ILE A 122 -22.89 9.75 -17.53
C ILE A 122 -22.81 11.16 -16.92
N ALA A 123 -23.09 12.19 -17.71
CA ALA A 123 -23.01 13.59 -17.29
C ALA A 123 -23.76 13.87 -15.96
N PRO A 124 -23.35 14.88 -15.16
CA PRO A 124 -23.88 15.16 -13.81
C PRO A 124 -25.33 15.69 -13.76
N GLY A 125 -26.16 15.40 -14.77
CA GLY A 125 -27.52 15.93 -14.93
C GLY A 125 -28.64 14.90 -15.00
N ILE A 126 -28.33 13.60 -14.93
CA ILE A 126 -29.35 12.55 -14.84
C ILE A 126 -29.14 11.86 -13.49
N GLY A 127 -30.01 12.17 -12.53
CA GLY A 127 -29.99 11.56 -11.20
C GLY A 127 -30.02 10.04 -11.33
N ALA A 128 -28.87 9.40 -11.12
CA ALA A 128 -28.81 7.96 -10.94
C ALA A 128 -29.34 7.65 -9.54
N PRO A 129 -30.17 6.61 -9.36
CA PRO A 129 -30.64 6.22 -8.04
C PRO A 129 -29.44 5.84 -7.18
N THR A 130 -29.14 6.70 -6.20
CA THR A 130 -28.33 6.40 -5.01
C THR A 130 -29.11 5.45 -4.10
N ASP A 131 -29.33 4.23 -4.58
CA ASP A 131 -29.42 3.02 -3.76
C ASP A 131 -29.67 1.82 -4.66
N THR A 132 -28.66 0.98 -4.82
CA THR A 132 -28.88 -0.43 -5.18
C THR A 132 -27.88 -1.25 -4.38
N THR A 133 -28.36 -1.71 -3.23
CA THR A 133 -27.71 -2.66 -2.32
C THR A 133 -27.38 -4.02 -2.96
N GLN A 134 -27.53 -4.18 -4.28
CA GLN A 134 -27.02 -5.32 -5.05
C GLN A 134 -26.48 -4.85 -6.40
N ARG A 135 -25.17 -4.67 -6.51
CA ARG A 135 -24.50 -4.49 -7.81
C ARG A 135 -24.66 -5.78 -8.63
N ALA A 136 -25.24 -5.67 -9.82
CA ALA A 136 -25.41 -6.81 -10.71
C ALA A 136 -24.06 -7.36 -11.16
N SER A 137 -23.98 -8.68 -11.34
CA SER A 137 -22.80 -9.35 -11.89
C SER A 137 -23.10 -9.79 -13.32
N GLY A 138 -22.12 -9.63 -14.21
CA GLY A 138 -22.21 -10.01 -15.61
C GLY A 138 -21.01 -10.82 -16.06
N VAL A 139 -21.10 -11.40 -17.26
CA VAL A 139 -20.02 -12.18 -17.87
C VAL A 139 -19.92 -11.77 -19.35
N LEU A 140 -18.69 -11.71 -19.89
CA LEU A 140 -18.50 -11.53 -21.32
C LEU A 140 -18.81 -12.86 -22.03
N THR A 141 -19.83 -12.87 -22.88
CA THR A 141 -20.23 -14.04 -23.67
C THR A 141 -19.48 -14.07 -24.99
N THR A 142 -19.56 -15.19 -25.72
CA THR A 142 -18.99 -15.34 -27.06
C THR A 142 -19.43 -14.23 -28.02
N GLN A 143 -20.64 -13.71 -27.86
CA GLN A 143 -21.14 -12.60 -28.68
C GLN A 143 -20.37 -11.31 -28.43
N HIS A 144 -20.00 -11.00 -27.18
CA HIS A 144 -19.16 -9.84 -26.87
C HIS A 144 -17.74 -10.02 -27.40
N LEU A 145 -17.18 -11.22 -27.24
CA LEU A 145 -15.81 -11.54 -27.67
C LEU A 145 -15.63 -11.51 -29.19
N ALA A 146 -16.70 -11.70 -29.96
CA ALA A 146 -16.68 -11.59 -31.42
C ALA A 146 -16.37 -10.16 -31.92
N PHE A 147 -16.61 -9.14 -31.08
CA PHE A 147 -16.34 -7.73 -31.41
C PHE A 147 -15.02 -7.21 -30.81
N ILE A 148 -14.26 -8.05 -30.10
CA ILE A 148 -12.98 -7.67 -29.51
C ILE A 148 -11.89 -7.63 -30.57
N ASP A 149 -11.11 -6.56 -30.55
CA ASP A 149 -9.87 -6.45 -31.29
C ASP A 149 -8.76 -7.17 -30.51
N TRP A 150 -8.46 -8.41 -30.94
CA TRP A 150 -7.47 -9.28 -30.31
C TRP A 150 -6.04 -8.80 -30.53
N ASP A 151 -5.74 -8.13 -31.64
CA ASP A 151 -4.43 -7.55 -31.92
C ASP A 151 -4.14 -6.45 -30.91
N LYS A 152 -5.07 -5.49 -30.80
CA LYS A 152 -4.96 -4.38 -29.86
C LYS A 152 -4.86 -4.87 -28.41
N LEU A 153 -5.69 -5.84 -28.03
CA LEU A 153 -5.67 -6.43 -26.68
C LEU A 153 -4.31 -7.08 -26.39
N PHE A 154 -3.76 -7.83 -27.34
CA PHE A 154 -2.46 -8.48 -27.20
C PHE A 154 -1.34 -7.46 -27.02
N PHE A 155 -1.30 -6.41 -27.84
CA PHE A 155 -0.28 -5.36 -27.72
C PHE A 155 -0.39 -4.58 -26.40
N GLU A 156 -1.60 -4.29 -25.92
CA GLU A 156 -1.81 -3.65 -24.61
C GLU A 156 -1.31 -4.51 -23.45
N LEU A 157 -1.34 -5.84 -23.57
CA LEU A 157 -0.75 -6.76 -22.57
C LEU A 157 0.77 -6.87 -22.70
N VAL A 158 1.31 -6.85 -23.92
CA VAL A 158 2.76 -6.80 -24.15
C VAL A 158 3.34 -5.51 -23.55
N GLU A 159 2.68 -4.37 -23.78
CA GLU A 159 3.08 -3.11 -23.17
C GLU A 159 3.03 -3.17 -21.64
N PHE A 160 1.95 -3.74 -21.08
CA PHE A 160 1.80 -3.93 -19.64
C PHE A 160 2.90 -4.81 -19.01
N LYS A 161 3.31 -5.88 -19.71
CA LYS A 161 4.45 -6.75 -19.36
C LYS A 161 5.77 -5.94 -19.39
N ASN A 162 5.98 -5.13 -20.41
CA ASN A 162 7.19 -4.33 -20.60
C ASN A 162 7.34 -3.24 -19.55
N GLN A 163 6.26 -2.51 -19.23
CA GLN A 163 6.23 -1.50 -18.16
C GLN A 163 6.61 -2.07 -16.78
N ARG A 164 6.46 -3.38 -16.58
CA ARG A 164 6.81 -4.10 -15.33
C ARG A 164 8.12 -4.89 -15.42
N PHE A 165 8.80 -4.80 -16.57
CA PHE A 165 10.01 -5.54 -16.87
C PHE A 165 9.84 -7.05 -16.68
N TRP A 166 8.68 -7.61 -17.04
CA TRP A 166 8.39 -9.04 -16.91
C TRP A 166 8.85 -9.82 -18.13
N PHE A 167 10.08 -9.63 -18.60
CA PHE A 167 10.56 -10.18 -19.87
C PHE A 167 10.41 -11.72 -19.99
N ASN A 168 10.39 -12.45 -18.86
CA ASN A 168 10.22 -13.90 -18.79
C ASN A 168 8.77 -14.41 -18.91
N LEU A 169 7.74 -13.55 -18.88
CA LEU A 169 6.33 -13.97 -19.01
C LEU A 169 5.95 -14.23 -20.47
N ASP A 170 5.54 -15.45 -20.80
CA ASP A 170 5.11 -15.79 -22.16
C ASP A 170 3.59 -15.58 -22.34
N LEU A 171 3.22 -14.89 -23.42
CA LEU A 171 1.85 -14.53 -23.77
C LEU A 171 1.51 -15.14 -25.13
N SER A 172 0.36 -15.81 -25.24
CA SER A 172 -0.15 -16.33 -26.51
C SER A 172 -1.58 -15.83 -26.76
N ARG A 173 -1.91 -15.52 -28.02
CA ARG A 173 -3.27 -15.05 -28.38
C ARG A 173 -4.33 -16.10 -28.08
N GLU A 174 -4.02 -17.36 -28.36
CA GLU A 174 -4.93 -18.47 -28.08
C GLU A 174 -5.28 -18.58 -26.60
N THR A 175 -4.30 -18.39 -25.70
CA THR A 175 -4.55 -18.37 -24.26
C THR A 175 -5.50 -17.23 -23.89
N LEU A 176 -5.29 -16.01 -24.42
CA LEU A 176 -6.13 -14.86 -24.08
C LEU A 176 -7.60 -15.10 -24.48
N SER A 177 -7.83 -15.70 -25.64
CA SER A 177 -9.17 -16.06 -26.08
C SER A 177 -9.79 -17.13 -25.20
N LYS A 178 -9.05 -18.19 -24.86
CA LYS A 178 -9.51 -19.24 -23.93
C LYS A 178 -9.84 -18.68 -22.54
N LEU A 179 -9.03 -17.74 -22.04
CA LEU A 179 -9.24 -17.09 -20.74
C LEU A 179 -10.54 -16.28 -20.71
N LEU A 180 -10.78 -15.42 -21.71
CA LEU A 180 -11.99 -14.59 -21.70
C LEU A 180 -13.28 -15.37 -21.96
N LEU A 181 -13.19 -16.53 -22.64
CA LEU A 181 -14.32 -17.45 -22.80
C LEU A 181 -14.73 -18.12 -21.48
N ASP A 182 -13.79 -18.30 -20.55
CA ASP A 182 -14.07 -18.83 -19.23
C ASP A 182 -14.54 -17.71 -18.29
N GLY A 183 -15.85 -17.66 -18.03
CA GLY A 183 -16.44 -16.71 -17.09
C GLY A 183 -16.25 -17.05 -15.60
N THR A 184 -15.66 -18.20 -15.27
CA THR A 184 -15.65 -18.71 -13.89
C THR A 184 -14.61 -18.02 -13.00
N TRP A 185 -13.55 -17.46 -13.60
CA TRP A 185 -12.44 -16.88 -12.85
C TRP A 185 -12.60 -15.39 -12.53
N TYR A 186 -13.69 -14.74 -12.93
CA TYR A 186 -13.92 -13.33 -12.62
C TYR A 186 -15.35 -13.05 -12.13
N ASP A 187 -15.51 -11.88 -11.52
CA ASP A 187 -16.79 -11.31 -11.10
C ASP A 187 -16.84 -9.87 -11.58
N LEU A 188 -17.50 -9.66 -12.73
CA LEU A 188 -17.63 -8.35 -13.34
C LEU A 188 -18.91 -7.67 -12.80
N LYS A 189 -18.75 -6.62 -11.98
CA LYS A 189 -19.88 -5.80 -11.54
C LYS A 189 -20.16 -4.73 -12.58
N ILE A 190 -21.25 -4.91 -13.32
CA ILE A 190 -21.67 -4.02 -14.40
C ILE A 190 -23.19 -3.98 -14.51
N PRO A 191 -23.80 -2.81 -14.82
CA PRO A 191 -25.21 -2.75 -15.16
C PRO A 191 -25.54 -3.67 -16.35
N PRO A 192 -26.59 -4.51 -16.27
CA PRO A 192 -26.93 -5.45 -17.34
C PRO A 192 -27.18 -4.78 -18.69
N GLU A 193 -27.67 -3.54 -18.67
CA GLU A 193 -27.92 -2.72 -19.86
C GLU A 193 -26.66 -2.48 -20.71
N GLN A 194 -25.47 -2.44 -20.08
CA GLN A 194 -24.21 -2.20 -20.77
C GLN A 194 -23.65 -3.47 -21.44
N LEU A 195 -24.20 -4.63 -21.11
CA LEU A 195 -23.91 -5.90 -21.78
C LEU A 195 -24.93 -6.23 -22.88
N LYS A 196 -25.97 -5.41 -23.09
CA LYS A 196 -26.89 -5.64 -24.20
C LYS A 196 -26.24 -5.22 -25.53
N ILE A 197 -26.39 -6.06 -26.54
CA ILE A 197 -26.02 -5.76 -27.92
C ILE A 197 -27.02 -4.73 -28.47
N GLY A 198 -26.52 -3.69 -29.15
CA GLY A 198 -27.37 -2.66 -29.74
C GLY A 198 -26.69 -1.31 -29.98
N ASP A 199 -25.51 -1.08 -29.39
CA ASP A 199 -24.76 0.16 -29.53
C ASP A 199 -23.25 -0.12 -29.71
N PHE A 200 -22.66 0.38 -30.80
CA PHE A 200 -21.23 0.23 -31.09
C PHE A 200 -20.33 0.94 -30.06
N ALA A 201 -20.82 1.96 -29.34
CA ALA A 201 -20.07 2.57 -28.26
C ALA A 201 -19.76 1.56 -27.13
N ARG A 202 -20.63 0.55 -26.93
CA ARG A 202 -20.44 -0.51 -25.94
C ARG A 202 -19.33 -1.49 -26.31
N VAL A 203 -19.02 -1.66 -27.60
CA VAL A 203 -17.88 -2.48 -28.05
C VAL A 203 -16.57 -1.96 -27.47
N ARG A 204 -16.39 -0.63 -27.44
CA ARG A 204 -15.21 -0.01 -26.79
C ARG A 204 -15.18 -0.28 -25.29
N LEU A 205 -16.33 -0.24 -24.63
CA LEU A 205 -16.44 -0.60 -23.21
C LEU A 205 -16.06 -2.07 -22.97
N TRP A 206 -16.54 -3.00 -23.80
CA TRP A 206 -16.19 -4.42 -23.68
C TRP A 206 -14.69 -4.67 -23.91
N GLN A 207 -14.08 -3.96 -24.86
CA GLN A 207 -12.63 -3.97 -25.06
C GLN A 207 -11.90 -3.53 -23.78
N GLU A 208 -12.27 -2.39 -23.20
CA GLU A 208 -11.65 -1.89 -21.97
C GLU A 208 -11.83 -2.87 -20.80
N ILE A 209 -13.00 -3.48 -20.66
CA ILE A 209 -13.30 -4.50 -19.65
C ILE A 209 -12.37 -5.71 -19.85
N ALA A 210 -12.30 -6.24 -21.07
CA ALA A 210 -11.48 -7.40 -21.40
C ALA A 210 -9.99 -7.16 -21.14
N THR A 211 -9.47 -5.99 -21.56
CA THR A 211 -8.10 -5.55 -21.25
C THR A 211 -7.88 -5.50 -19.74
N ALA A 212 -8.77 -4.86 -18.98
CA ALA A 212 -8.61 -4.70 -17.54
C ALA A 212 -8.63 -6.04 -16.80
N LEU A 213 -9.54 -6.94 -17.17
CA LEU A 213 -9.63 -8.30 -16.64
C LEU A 213 -8.32 -9.07 -16.87
N LEU A 214 -7.82 -9.09 -18.11
CA LEU A 214 -6.59 -9.80 -18.43
C LEU A 214 -5.35 -9.20 -17.78
N LYS A 215 -5.26 -7.87 -17.65
CA LYS A 215 -4.15 -7.21 -16.91
C LYS A 215 -4.14 -7.62 -15.44
N GLN A 216 -5.32 -7.63 -14.80
CA GLN A 216 -5.45 -8.07 -13.41
C GLN A 216 -5.13 -9.57 -13.24
N TYR A 217 -5.58 -10.40 -14.18
CA TYR A 217 -5.27 -11.83 -14.18
C TYR A 217 -3.76 -12.09 -14.38
N ALA A 218 -3.13 -11.44 -15.36
CA ALA A 218 -1.71 -11.59 -15.63
C ALA A 218 -0.85 -11.18 -14.43
N ASP A 219 -1.20 -10.09 -13.75
CA ASP A 219 -0.53 -9.66 -12.51
C ASP A 219 -0.67 -10.71 -11.39
N ALA A 220 -1.89 -11.21 -11.19
CA ALA A 220 -2.16 -12.25 -10.21
C ALA A 220 -1.41 -13.55 -10.52
N PHE A 221 -1.42 -13.98 -11.79
CA PHE A 221 -0.75 -15.18 -12.28
C PHE A 221 0.76 -15.09 -12.10
N TYR A 222 1.37 -13.96 -12.51
CA TYR A 222 2.80 -13.76 -12.42
C TYR A 222 3.29 -13.81 -10.97
N LYS A 223 2.61 -13.10 -10.07
CA LYS A 223 2.91 -13.13 -8.63
C LYS A 223 2.77 -14.52 -8.01
N ALA A 224 1.75 -15.29 -8.43
CA ALA A 224 1.58 -16.66 -7.96
C ALA A 224 2.74 -17.56 -8.42
N LYS A 225 3.14 -17.46 -9.70
CA LYS A 225 4.27 -18.24 -10.24
C LYS A 225 5.61 -17.87 -9.62
N LYS A 226 5.83 -16.58 -9.37
CA LYS A 226 6.99 -16.09 -8.64
C LYS A 226 7.07 -16.71 -7.26
N ALA A 227 6.00 -16.60 -6.48
CA ALA A 227 5.97 -17.16 -5.14
C ALA A 227 6.08 -18.69 -5.10
N GLU A 228 5.49 -19.42 -6.06
CA GLU A 228 5.65 -20.88 -6.21
C GLU A 228 7.13 -21.27 -6.40
N TRP A 229 7.88 -20.47 -7.17
CA TRP A 229 9.31 -20.69 -7.39
C TRP A 229 10.18 -20.27 -6.21
N GLU A 230 9.82 -19.19 -5.50
CA GLU A 230 10.56 -18.67 -4.34
C GLU A 230 10.34 -19.51 -3.08
N ALA A 231 9.12 -19.98 -2.82
CA ALA A 231 8.73 -20.69 -1.60
C ALA A 231 9.68 -21.84 -1.16
N PRO A 232 10.13 -22.76 -2.04
CA PRO A 232 11.04 -23.82 -1.63
C PRO A 232 12.47 -23.34 -1.34
N LYS A 233 12.84 -22.12 -1.76
CA LYS A 233 14.19 -21.55 -1.60
C LYS A 233 14.32 -20.61 -0.41
N LEU A 234 13.21 -20.31 0.28
CA LEU A 234 13.22 -19.44 1.45
C LEU A 234 14.02 -20.08 2.58
N ILE A 235 14.82 -19.26 3.26
CA ILE A 235 15.65 -19.65 4.40
C ILE A 235 15.39 -18.74 5.59
N TYR A 236 15.71 -19.25 6.78
CA TYR A 236 15.79 -18.41 7.97
C TYR A 236 17.20 -17.82 8.08
N GLU A 237 17.25 -16.50 8.15
CA GLU A 237 18.48 -15.74 8.33
C GLU A 237 18.34 -14.83 9.55
N ASP A 238 19.46 -14.49 10.16
CA ASP A 238 19.50 -13.51 11.23
C ASP A 238 19.18 -12.11 10.67
N LEU A 239 18.46 -11.31 11.44
CA LEU A 239 18.09 -9.96 11.06
C LEU A 239 19.34 -9.09 10.92
N ASP A 240 19.65 -8.72 9.68
CA ASP A 240 20.74 -7.81 9.36
C ASP A 240 20.38 -6.35 9.71
N PRO A 241 21.09 -5.72 10.66
CA PRO A 241 20.87 -4.32 11.02
C PRO A 241 21.26 -3.30 9.94
N THR A 242 21.99 -3.75 8.91
CA THR A 242 22.34 -2.95 7.72
C THR A 242 21.34 -3.15 6.58
N GLY A 243 20.34 -4.03 6.77
CA GLY A 243 19.29 -4.30 5.80
C GLY A 243 18.40 -3.10 5.53
N GLY A 244 17.70 -3.13 4.38
CA GLY A 244 16.92 -2.00 3.85
C GLY A 244 15.71 -1.52 4.68
N ASN A 245 15.49 -2.09 5.86
CA ASN A 245 14.50 -1.64 6.83
C ASN A 245 15.03 -0.55 7.77
N PHE A 246 16.35 -0.49 7.98
CA PHE A 246 17.00 0.50 8.82
C PHE A 246 17.47 1.70 7.99
N PHE A 247 17.57 2.86 8.62
CA PHE A 247 18.06 4.09 8.04
C PHE A 247 18.50 5.03 9.17
N ASP A 248 19.36 5.98 8.83
CA ASP A 248 20.02 6.86 9.82
C ASP A 248 19.28 8.18 10.03
N GLU A 249 18.42 8.59 9.10
CA GLU A 249 17.72 9.87 9.18
C GLU A 249 16.43 9.94 8.36
N TYR A 250 15.50 10.76 8.84
CA TYR A 250 14.37 11.28 8.08
C TYR A 250 14.72 12.64 7.48
N ARG A 251 14.43 12.81 6.19
CA ARG A 251 14.47 14.08 5.47
C ARG A 251 13.05 14.64 5.33
N PHE A 252 12.85 15.85 5.84
CA PHE A 252 11.61 16.60 5.72
C PHE A 252 11.82 17.77 4.76
N MET A 253 10.98 17.88 3.74
CA MET A 253 10.90 19.06 2.86
C MET A 253 9.71 19.89 3.29
N ILE A 254 9.97 21.06 3.89
CA ILE A 254 8.99 21.88 4.59
C ILE A 254 8.91 23.24 3.90
N GLU A 255 7.70 23.70 3.57
CA GLU A 255 7.51 25.05 3.04
C GLU A 255 7.83 26.09 4.11
N GLN A 256 8.52 27.18 3.74
CA GLN A 256 8.98 28.21 4.69
C GLN A 256 7.87 28.83 5.54
N SER A 257 6.62 28.79 5.09
CA SER A 257 5.44 29.26 5.85
C SER A 257 5.07 28.37 7.05
N GLU A 258 5.58 27.14 7.14
CA GLU A 258 5.27 26.18 8.20
C GLU A 258 6.23 26.29 9.40
N VAL A 259 6.25 27.47 10.03
CA VAL A 259 7.13 27.79 11.17
C VAL A 259 6.88 26.88 12.38
N ASP A 260 5.62 26.52 12.63
CA ASP A 260 5.21 25.67 13.75
C ASP A 260 5.81 24.26 13.65
N ILE A 261 5.70 23.63 12.47
CA ILE A 261 6.24 22.28 12.23
C ILE A 261 7.76 22.27 12.39
N ARG A 262 8.44 23.32 11.92
CA ARG A 262 9.89 23.45 12.09
C ARG A 262 10.28 23.51 13.57
N THR A 263 9.53 24.25 14.37
CA THR A 263 9.78 24.39 15.82
C THR A 263 9.60 23.04 16.51
N GLN A 264 8.52 22.33 16.19
CA GLN A 264 8.23 20.99 16.71
C GLN A 264 9.28 19.95 16.32
N LEU A 265 9.79 20.00 15.08
CA LEU A 265 10.86 19.13 14.61
C LEU A 265 12.19 19.42 15.29
N ASN A 266 12.50 20.68 15.59
CA ASN A 266 13.68 21.04 16.40
C ASN A 266 13.58 20.47 17.83
N GLU A 267 12.42 20.57 18.48
CA GLU A 267 12.19 19.97 19.80
C GLU A 267 12.33 18.44 19.75
N LEU A 268 11.79 17.81 18.71
CA LEU A 268 11.92 16.37 18.51
C LEU A 268 13.38 15.97 18.29
N LYS A 269 14.13 16.73 17.48
CA LYS A 269 15.57 16.50 17.25
C LYS A 269 16.37 16.61 18.54
N GLN A 270 16.12 17.64 19.35
CA GLN A 270 16.75 17.78 20.66
C GLN A 270 16.42 16.60 21.58
N ALA A 271 15.17 16.12 21.57
CA ALA A 271 14.77 14.95 22.35
C ALA A 271 15.49 13.67 21.88
N VAL A 272 15.70 13.49 20.58
CA VAL A 272 16.49 12.37 20.03
C VAL A 272 17.95 12.46 20.46
N GLU A 273 18.58 13.62 20.31
CA GLU A 273 19.98 13.86 20.68
C GLU A 273 20.21 13.66 22.20
N GLN A 274 19.26 14.08 23.02
CA GLN A 274 19.28 13.90 24.47
C GLN A 274 18.82 12.50 24.92
N LYS A 275 18.46 11.61 23.98
CA LYS A 275 17.87 10.29 24.24
C LYS A 275 16.69 10.34 25.22
N ARG A 276 15.84 11.37 25.09
CA ARG A 276 14.61 11.50 25.87
C ARG A 276 13.55 10.56 25.27
N LEU A 277 13.50 9.33 25.77
CA LEU A 277 12.63 8.25 25.29
C LEU A 277 11.15 8.39 25.73
N LYS A 278 10.55 9.56 25.53
CA LYS A 278 9.13 9.82 25.79
C LYS A 278 8.47 10.29 24.50
N ASN A 279 7.28 9.75 24.20
CA ASN A 279 6.50 10.20 23.06
C ASN A 279 6.26 11.72 23.12
N LEU A 280 6.35 12.37 21.97
CA LEU A 280 6.08 13.79 21.80
C LEU A 280 4.99 13.97 20.77
N THR A 281 3.89 14.61 21.17
CA THR A 281 2.75 14.92 20.31
C THR A 281 2.67 16.41 20.13
N PHE A 282 2.73 16.85 18.89
CA PHE A 282 2.72 18.23 18.48
C PHE A 282 1.61 18.48 17.45
N GLY A 283 0.35 18.41 17.89
CA GLY A 283 -0.82 18.60 17.04
C GLY A 283 -0.90 17.57 15.91
N LYS A 284 -0.31 17.88 14.75
CA LYS A 284 -0.30 17.03 13.55
C LYS A 284 0.93 16.13 13.45
N LEU A 285 1.97 16.32 14.26
CA LEU A 285 3.21 15.53 14.27
C LEU A 285 3.31 14.73 15.57
N ASP A 286 3.52 13.42 15.47
CA ASP A 286 3.86 12.58 16.61
C ASP A 286 5.25 11.95 16.41
N GLY A 287 6.13 12.12 17.40
CA GLY A 287 7.36 11.36 17.57
C GLY A 287 7.15 10.26 18.61
N ILE A 288 7.08 9.01 18.16
CA ILE A 288 6.79 7.85 19.01
C ILE A 288 8.10 7.16 19.37
N PHE A 289 8.38 7.05 20.67
CA PHE A 289 9.56 6.40 21.22
C PHE A 289 9.15 5.10 21.91
N PHE A 290 9.13 4.01 21.13
CA PHE A 290 8.82 2.69 21.64
C PHE A 290 10.09 1.86 21.79
N GLY A 291 10.51 1.61 23.04
CA GLY A 291 11.74 0.89 23.38
C GLY A 291 11.88 -0.50 22.74
N GLN A 292 10.75 -1.15 22.43
CA GLN A 292 10.73 -2.46 21.77
C GLN A 292 10.69 -2.38 20.24
N HIS A 293 10.58 -1.19 19.67
CA HIS A 293 10.81 -1.02 18.25
C HIS A 293 12.30 -1.04 17.95
N LEU A 294 12.73 -1.60 16.80
CA LEU A 294 14.15 -1.78 16.49
C LEU A 294 14.89 -0.51 16.03
N TYR A 295 14.16 0.58 15.79
CA TYR A 295 14.74 1.92 15.57
C TYR A 295 13.78 3.00 16.08
N GLN A 296 14.30 4.17 16.45
CA GLN A 296 13.50 5.27 16.98
C GLN A 296 14.05 6.62 16.52
N PRO A 297 13.20 7.67 16.44
CA PRO A 297 11.77 7.67 16.67
C PRO A 297 10.97 7.11 15.47
N LEU A 298 9.73 6.71 15.72
CA LEU A 298 8.74 6.51 14.66
C LEU A 298 7.94 7.80 14.47
N ILE A 299 7.77 8.24 13.22
CA ILE A 299 7.11 9.50 12.88
C ILE A 299 5.72 9.25 12.34
N TYR A 300 4.72 9.95 12.89
CA TYR A 300 3.41 10.13 12.27
C TYR A 300 3.20 11.61 11.99
N LEU A 301 2.63 11.94 10.83
CA LEU A 301 2.42 13.31 10.38
C LEU A 301 1.10 13.42 9.61
N LYS A 302 0.25 14.37 10.00
CA LYS A 302 -1.02 14.65 9.34
C LYS A 302 -0.97 16.00 8.62
N SER A 303 -0.08 16.12 7.64
CA SER A 303 0.06 17.32 6.79
C SER A 303 0.42 16.95 5.36
N ALA A 304 -0.28 17.53 4.38
CA ALA A 304 0.03 17.36 2.96
C ALA A 304 1.13 18.31 2.47
N LEU A 305 1.45 19.34 3.26
CA LEU A 305 2.41 20.40 2.92
C LEU A 305 3.85 19.98 3.17
N VAL A 306 4.06 18.92 3.96
CA VAL A 306 5.38 18.42 4.33
C VAL A 306 5.60 17.07 3.67
N LYS A 307 6.68 16.97 2.88
CA LYS A 307 7.13 15.68 2.33
C LYS A 307 8.16 15.08 3.27
N VAL A 308 8.03 13.79 3.59
CA VAL A 308 8.93 13.06 4.49
C VAL A 308 9.47 11.81 3.80
N SER A 309 10.77 11.60 3.89
CA SER A 309 11.46 10.39 3.43
C SER A 309 12.40 9.86 4.52
N PRO A 310 12.33 8.58 4.92
CA PRO A 310 11.34 7.57 4.50
C PRO A 310 9.90 7.90 4.90
N VAL A 311 8.93 7.20 4.29
CA VAL A 311 7.50 7.44 4.52
C VAL A 311 7.17 7.26 6.01
N HIS A 312 6.57 8.30 6.60
CA HIS A 312 5.99 8.32 7.95
C HIS A 312 4.80 7.34 8.12
N LEU A 313 4.42 7.05 9.36
CA LEU A 313 3.29 6.19 9.71
C LEU A 313 1.97 6.78 9.20
N ASN A 314 1.04 5.91 8.81
CA ASN A 314 -0.36 6.30 8.62
C ASN A 314 -1.14 6.24 9.96
N GLU A 315 -2.41 6.67 9.97
CA GLU A 315 -3.22 6.73 11.21
C GLU A 315 -3.43 5.35 11.86
N GLY A 316 -3.70 4.31 11.07
CA GLY A 316 -3.88 2.93 11.56
C GLY A 316 -2.58 2.34 12.11
N GLU A 317 -1.47 2.54 11.40
CA GLU A 317 -0.13 2.13 11.85
C GLU A 317 0.27 2.84 13.15
N ARG A 318 0.04 4.17 13.23
CA ARG A 318 0.30 4.96 14.43
C ARG A 318 -0.50 4.45 15.61
N ASN A 319 -1.80 4.23 15.42
CA ASN A 319 -2.67 3.70 16.48
C ASN A 319 -2.20 2.31 16.93
N PHE A 320 -1.79 1.44 16.01
CA PHE A 320 -1.31 0.10 16.35
C PHE A 320 -0.05 0.15 17.21
N VAL A 321 0.92 0.99 16.84
CA VAL A 321 2.16 1.17 17.63
C VAL A 321 1.85 1.75 19.01
N THR A 322 0.97 2.75 19.12
CA THR A 322 0.62 3.36 20.41
C THR A 322 -0.18 2.42 21.31
N ASP A 323 -1.09 1.63 20.74
CA ASP A 323 -1.85 0.63 21.48
C ASP A 323 -0.92 -0.47 21.98
N LEU A 324 0.00 -0.97 21.12
CA LEU A 324 0.97 -1.99 21.48
C LEU A 324 1.93 -1.51 22.58
N GLN A 325 2.41 -0.25 22.47
CA GLN A 325 3.23 0.36 23.51
C GLN A 325 2.47 0.46 24.84
N THR A 326 1.18 0.77 24.80
CA THR A 326 0.32 0.85 25.99
C THR A 326 0.12 -0.54 26.60
N PHE A 327 -0.25 -1.52 25.77
CA PHE A 327 -0.41 -2.93 26.17
C PHE A 327 0.84 -3.50 26.82
N TYR A 328 2.03 -3.21 26.26
CA TYR A 328 3.31 -3.62 26.84
C TYR A 328 3.55 -3.03 28.24
N LYS A 329 3.18 -1.77 28.44
CA LYS A 329 3.35 -1.08 29.75
C LYS A 329 2.34 -1.54 30.80
N THR A 330 1.10 -1.84 30.39
CA THR A 330 0.01 -2.19 31.32
C THR A 330 -0.02 -3.67 31.68
N ASN A 331 0.65 -4.54 30.92
CA ASN A 331 0.67 -5.99 31.15
C ASN A 331 2.08 -6.54 31.44
N PRO A 332 2.83 -6.01 32.43
CA PRO A 332 4.20 -6.46 32.70
C PRO A 332 4.28 -7.96 32.98
N THR A 333 3.31 -8.53 33.71
CA THR A 333 3.25 -9.97 34.04
C THR A 333 3.18 -10.86 32.80
N PHE A 334 2.54 -10.41 31.72
CA PHE A 334 2.52 -11.17 30.47
C PHE A 334 3.91 -11.25 29.82
N PHE A 335 4.72 -10.19 29.97
CA PHE A 335 6.04 -10.05 29.35
C PHE A 335 7.22 -10.43 30.27
N GLU A 336 6.99 -10.84 31.52
CA GLU A 336 8.07 -11.24 32.45
C GLU A 336 9.02 -12.30 31.88
N THR A 337 8.49 -13.22 31.06
CA THR A 337 9.24 -14.31 30.42
C THR A 337 9.27 -14.19 28.90
N LYS A 338 8.80 -13.06 28.36
CA LYS A 338 8.64 -12.86 26.91
C LYS A 338 9.28 -11.57 26.46
N GLU A 339 10.18 -11.64 25.50
CA GLU A 339 10.75 -10.45 24.87
C GLU A 339 9.90 -10.06 23.67
N LEU A 340 9.57 -8.78 23.57
CA LEU A 340 8.77 -8.23 22.48
C LEU A 340 9.65 -7.34 21.62
N TYR A 341 9.62 -7.54 20.30
CA TYR A 341 10.30 -6.66 19.35
C TYR A 341 9.38 -6.32 18.18
N LEU A 342 9.47 -5.09 17.68
CA LEU A 342 8.69 -4.60 16.55
C LEU A 342 9.60 -3.95 15.52
N LEU A 343 9.38 -4.25 14.25
CA LEU A 343 10.02 -3.58 13.13
C LEU A 343 8.95 -3.15 12.13
N ARG A 344 8.93 -1.88 11.77
CA ARG A 344 8.20 -1.42 10.59
C ARG A 344 8.89 -1.92 9.32
N ASN A 345 8.17 -2.69 8.53
CA ASN A 345 8.68 -3.31 7.31
C ASN A 345 8.54 -2.35 6.13
N ARG A 346 9.65 -2.01 5.47
CA ARG A 346 9.67 -1.11 4.32
C ARG A 346 9.41 -1.91 3.05
N SER A 347 8.34 -1.56 2.32
CA SER A 347 8.01 -2.22 1.07
C SER A 347 9.13 -2.06 0.01
N LYS A 348 9.37 -3.12 -0.79
CA LYS A 348 10.40 -3.29 -1.84
C LYS A 348 11.86 -3.48 -1.41
N SER A 349 12.26 -3.14 -0.18
CA SER A 349 13.63 -3.34 0.34
C SER A 349 13.70 -4.12 1.65
N GLY A 350 12.55 -4.40 2.27
CA GLY A 350 12.42 -5.09 3.55
C GLY A 350 12.37 -6.62 3.47
N ILE A 351 11.76 -7.22 4.49
CA ILE A 351 11.86 -8.65 4.79
C ILE A 351 10.50 -9.33 4.55
N GLY A 352 10.51 -10.54 3.99
CA GLY A 352 9.32 -11.40 3.89
C GLY A 352 8.24 -10.94 2.89
N PHE A 353 8.61 -10.68 1.63
CA PHE A 353 7.64 -10.34 0.59
C PHE A 353 6.84 -11.56 0.10
N PHE A 354 5.62 -11.74 0.62
CA PHE A 354 4.73 -12.82 0.19
C PHE A 354 3.81 -12.38 -0.95
N GLU A 355 4.37 -12.28 -2.17
CA GLU A 355 3.61 -11.85 -3.36
C GLU A 355 2.43 -12.80 -3.70
N ALA A 356 2.54 -14.10 -3.33
CA ALA A 356 1.49 -15.11 -3.47
C ALA A 356 0.17 -14.77 -2.75
N GLY A 357 0.16 -13.84 -1.79
CA GLY A 357 -1.04 -13.41 -1.07
C GLY A 357 -1.52 -11.99 -1.39
N ASN A 358 -0.74 -11.21 -2.16
CA ASN A 358 -0.86 -9.74 -2.19
C ASN A 358 -0.81 -9.14 -0.76
N PHE A 359 -0.10 -9.83 0.13
CA PHE A 359 0.02 -9.48 1.55
C PHE A 359 1.39 -8.86 1.76
N TYR A 360 1.38 -7.58 2.12
CA TYR A 360 2.56 -6.76 2.33
C TYR A 360 2.41 -6.18 3.73
N PRO A 361 2.92 -6.87 4.76
CA PRO A 361 2.73 -6.45 6.14
C PRO A 361 3.53 -5.18 6.39
N ASP A 362 2.91 -4.22 7.09
CA ASP A 362 3.56 -2.97 7.48
C ASP A 362 4.49 -3.18 8.69
N PHE A 363 4.27 -4.25 9.48
CA PHE A 363 5.08 -4.58 10.65
C PHE A 363 5.46 -6.05 10.72
N ILE A 364 6.63 -6.32 11.29
CA ILE A 364 7.07 -7.61 11.77
C ILE A 364 7.20 -7.51 13.29
N LEU A 365 6.53 -8.41 14.00
CA LEU A 365 6.49 -8.48 15.46
C LEU A 365 7.11 -9.81 15.90
N TRP A 366 8.13 -9.77 16.75
CA TRP A 366 8.70 -10.95 17.38
C TRP A 366 8.22 -11.01 18.83
N LEU A 367 7.69 -12.16 19.20
CA LEU A 367 7.52 -12.55 20.59
C LEU A 367 8.50 -13.70 20.86
N VAL A 368 9.52 -13.46 21.67
CA VAL A 368 10.55 -14.46 22.00
C VAL A 368 10.23 -15.07 23.36
N VAL A 369 10.10 -16.39 23.42
CA VAL A 369 9.83 -17.15 24.65
C VAL A 369 10.89 -18.24 24.79
N GLY A 370 11.90 -17.98 25.62
CA GLY A 370 13.08 -18.84 25.73
C GLY A 370 13.82 -18.92 24.39
N LYS A 371 13.84 -20.11 23.77
CA LYS A 371 14.45 -20.31 22.44
C LYS A 371 13.50 -20.11 21.27
N LYS A 372 12.18 -20.09 21.53
CA LYS A 372 11.17 -19.97 20.47
C LYS A 372 10.98 -18.51 20.07
N GLN A 373 10.91 -18.26 18.77
CA GLN A 373 10.57 -16.97 18.19
C GLN A 373 9.28 -17.08 17.40
N PHE A 374 8.25 -16.39 17.87
CA PHE A 374 7.01 -16.24 17.13
C PHE A 374 7.10 -14.97 16.28
N VAL A 375 7.30 -15.13 14.97
CA VAL A 375 7.45 -14.04 14.01
C VAL A 375 6.10 -13.76 13.36
N SER A 376 5.50 -12.64 13.73
CA SER A 376 4.14 -12.26 13.36
C SER A 376 4.15 -11.09 12.39
N PHE A 377 3.61 -11.28 11.20
CA PHE A 377 3.46 -10.25 10.18
C PHE A 377 2.12 -9.54 10.36
N VAL A 378 2.14 -8.24 10.66
CA VAL A 378 0.94 -7.46 10.98
C VAL A 378 0.72 -6.38 9.94
N ASP A 379 -0.49 -6.33 9.38
CA ASP A 379 -0.92 -5.32 8.37
C ASP A 379 -2.08 -4.46 8.93
N PRO A 380 -1.80 -3.27 9.51
CA PRO A 380 -2.82 -2.33 9.99
C PRO A 380 -3.58 -1.66 8.83
N LYS A 381 -4.52 -2.38 8.19
CA LYS A 381 -5.14 -1.94 6.92
C LYS A 381 -6.66 -1.90 6.94
N GLY A 382 -7.21 -0.90 6.25
CA GLY A 382 -8.65 -0.80 6.01
C GLY A 382 -9.18 -1.92 5.11
N LEU A 383 -10.33 -2.50 5.50
CA LEU A 383 -10.99 -3.59 4.76
C LEU A 383 -12.03 -3.08 3.74
N ARG A 384 -12.32 -1.78 3.66
CA ARG A 384 -13.42 -1.25 2.82
C ARG A 384 -13.36 -1.71 1.35
N ASN A 385 -12.16 -1.72 0.77
CA ASN A 385 -11.92 -2.07 -0.64
C ASN A 385 -11.55 -3.54 -0.86
N LEU A 386 -11.60 -4.38 0.18
CA LEU A 386 -11.24 -5.78 0.10
C LEU A 386 -12.40 -6.58 -0.51
N THR A 387 -12.23 -7.06 -1.74
CA THR A 387 -13.24 -7.82 -2.46
C THR A 387 -13.18 -9.30 -2.12
N GLY A 388 -14.33 -10.00 -2.13
CA GLY A 388 -14.38 -11.45 -1.86
C GLY A 388 -14.43 -11.84 -0.38
N GLY A 389 -14.49 -10.90 0.56
CA GLY A 389 -14.67 -11.18 1.99
C GLY A 389 -13.74 -12.21 2.58
N ILE A 390 -14.24 -13.13 3.42
CA ILE A 390 -13.39 -14.08 4.15
C ILE A 390 -12.53 -14.93 3.22
N ILE A 391 -13.01 -15.28 2.02
CA ILE A 391 -12.23 -16.07 1.04
C ILE A 391 -11.15 -15.25 0.33
N ASN A 392 -11.03 -13.94 0.64
CA ASN A 392 -10.00 -13.11 0.05
C ASN A 392 -8.59 -13.66 0.37
N PRO A 393 -7.68 -13.74 -0.61
CA PRO A 393 -6.32 -14.26 -0.38
C PRO A 393 -5.51 -13.56 0.71
N LYS A 394 -5.72 -12.26 0.94
CA LYS A 394 -5.08 -11.53 2.04
C LYS A 394 -5.60 -11.99 3.38
N ILE A 395 -6.92 -12.18 3.51
CA ILE A 395 -7.53 -12.70 4.74
C ILE A 395 -7.13 -14.17 4.94
N GLN A 396 -7.08 -14.99 3.90
CA GLN A 396 -6.64 -16.39 4.01
C GLN A 396 -5.13 -16.54 4.22
N PHE A 397 -4.35 -15.46 4.22
CA PHE A 397 -2.90 -15.52 4.30
C PHE A 397 -2.39 -16.15 5.61
N TYR A 398 -3.14 -16.08 6.71
CA TYR A 398 -2.78 -16.78 7.96
C TYR A 398 -2.67 -18.30 7.80
N LYS A 399 -3.37 -18.91 6.82
CA LYS A 399 -3.20 -20.32 6.47
C LYS A 399 -2.01 -20.53 5.55
N THR A 400 -1.88 -19.67 4.53
CA THR A 400 -0.80 -19.76 3.54
C THR A 400 0.57 -19.61 4.20
N ILE A 401 0.71 -18.73 5.20
CA ILE A 401 2.00 -18.53 5.88
C ILE A 401 2.48 -19.79 6.60
N LYS A 402 1.57 -20.63 7.13
CA LYS A 402 1.92 -21.91 7.75
C LYS A 402 2.41 -22.95 6.74
N GLN A 403 2.08 -22.80 5.45
CA GLN A 403 2.66 -23.62 4.38
C GLN A 403 4.06 -23.14 3.97
N ILE A 404 4.36 -21.89 4.26
CA ILE A 404 5.65 -21.25 3.97
C ILE A 404 6.61 -21.37 5.17
N GLU A 405 6.08 -21.58 6.37
CA GLU A 405 6.85 -21.96 7.55
C GLU A 405 7.68 -23.21 7.27
N LYS A 406 8.94 -23.19 7.72
CA LYS A 406 9.94 -24.23 7.45
C LYS A 406 10.43 -24.86 8.76
N PRO A 407 9.58 -25.61 9.49
CA PRO A 407 9.98 -26.21 10.76
C PRO A 407 11.17 -27.18 10.60
N GLU A 408 11.40 -27.70 9.39
CA GLU A 408 12.58 -28.51 9.05
C GLU A 408 13.91 -27.72 9.05
N LEU A 409 13.86 -26.39 8.85
CA LEU A 409 15.03 -25.52 8.88
C LEU A 409 15.31 -24.98 10.30
N ASP A 410 14.26 -24.58 11.03
CA ASP A 410 14.36 -24.21 12.44
C ASP A 410 13.04 -24.45 13.17
N PRO A 411 12.94 -25.48 14.03
CA PRO A 411 11.71 -25.80 14.76
C PRO A 411 11.36 -24.79 15.87
N ASN A 412 12.26 -23.83 16.15
CA ASN A 412 12.00 -22.78 17.14
C ASN A 412 11.31 -21.56 16.55
N ILE A 413 11.18 -21.47 15.22
CA ILE A 413 10.53 -20.33 14.56
C ILE A 413 9.12 -20.72 14.18
N VAL A 414 8.18 -19.86 14.57
CA VAL A 414 6.77 -20.01 14.22
C VAL A 414 6.30 -18.74 13.53
N LEU A 415 5.69 -18.88 12.35
CA LEU A 415 5.24 -17.75 11.55
C LEU A 415 3.74 -17.51 11.73
N ASN A 416 3.36 -16.27 11.94
CA ASN A 416 1.96 -15.85 12.05
C ASN A 416 1.69 -14.66 11.14
N ALA A 417 0.44 -14.50 10.71
CA ALA A 417 0.02 -13.32 9.96
C ALA A 417 -1.30 -12.81 10.53
N PHE A 418 -1.41 -11.49 10.65
CA PHE A 418 -2.56 -10.80 11.23
C PHE A 418 -2.93 -9.56 10.41
N ILE A 419 -4.22 -9.32 10.28
CA ILE A 419 -4.75 -8.06 9.75
C ILE A 419 -5.39 -7.31 10.93
N VAL A 420 -4.94 -6.08 11.17
CA VAL A 420 -5.52 -5.20 12.19
C VAL A 420 -6.25 -4.09 11.47
N THR A 421 -7.57 -4.10 11.46
CA THR A 421 -8.33 -3.14 10.64
C THR A 421 -8.82 -1.94 11.44
N PRO A 422 -8.60 -0.71 10.96
CA PRO A 422 -9.27 0.49 11.49
C PRO A 422 -10.70 0.63 10.93
N THR A 423 -11.13 -0.23 10.01
CA THR A 423 -12.49 -0.21 9.46
C THR A 423 -13.46 -0.76 10.50
N ARG A 424 -14.52 -0.02 10.82
CA ARG A 424 -15.52 -0.49 11.79
C ARG A 424 -16.33 -1.65 11.24
N PHE A 425 -16.85 -2.45 12.16
CA PHE A 425 -17.68 -3.59 11.85
C PHE A 425 -19.02 -3.20 11.21
N SER A 426 -19.48 -1.98 11.40
CA SER A 426 -20.71 -1.52 10.75
C SER A 426 -20.51 -1.02 9.31
N GLU A 427 -19.28 -0.86 8.82
CA GLU A 427 -19.04 -0.06 7.60
C GLU A 427 -19.16 -0.81 6.27
N PRO A 428 -18.57 -2.00 6.06
CA PRO A 428 -18.55 -2.58 4.71
C PRO A 428 -19.83 -3.37 4.42
N GLY A 429 -20.68 -2.83 3.56
CA GLY A 429 -21.96 -3.46 3.17
C GLY A 429 -21.85 -4.75 2.35
N TRP A 430 -20.65 -5.18 1.94
CA TRP A 430 -20.44 -6.43 1.20
C TRP A 430 -20.30 -7.65 2.10
N TRP A 431 -20.37 -7.48 3.42
CA TRP A 431 -20.38 -8.55 4.42
C TRP A 431 -21.68 -9.35 4.30
N THR A 432 -21.72 -10.17 3.26
CA THR A 432 -22.90 -10.93 2.90
C THR A 432 -22.84 -12.25 3.65
N GLY A 433 -23.84 -12.47 4.50
CA GLY A 433 -23.93 -13.60 5.43
C GLY A 433 -23.81 -13.15 6.89
N ASN A 434 -24.31 -13.96 7.82
CA ASN A 434 -24.25 -13.76 9.28
C ASN A 434 -22.81 -13.81 9.83
N LEU A 435 -21.88 -13.08 9.22
CA LEU A 435 -20.50 -13.03 9.65
C LEU A 435 -20.42 -12.29 10.98
N THR A 436 -19.71 -12.88 11.94
CA THR A 436 -19.50 -12.32 13.28
C THR A 436 -18.05 -11.87 13.42
N LYS A 437 -17.78 -10.96 14.36
CA LYS A 437 -16.41 -10.59 14.73
C LYS A 437 -15.55 -11.81 15.09
N ALA A 438 -16.11 -12.75 15.84
CA ALA A 438 -15.45 -14.01 16.19
C ALA A 438 -15.01 -14.83 14.96
N GLN A 439 -15.77 -14.79 13.86
CA GLN A 439 -15.34 -15.42 12.61
C GLN A 439 -14.17 -14.69 11.97
N PHE A 440 -14.13 -13.36 11.99
CA PHE A 440 -12.96 -12.60 11.55
C PHE A 440 -11.73 -12.87 12.43
N GLU A 441 -11.91 -12.95 13.75
CA GLU A 441 -10.84 -13.29 14.71
C GLU A 441 -10.28 -14.70 14.44
N SER A 442 -11.13 -15.70 14.16
CA SER A 442 -10.69 -17.03 13.75
C SER A 442 -9.94 -17.06 12.40
N HIS A 443 -10.00 -15.96 11.65
CA HIS A 443 -9.24 -15.71 10.42
C HIS A 443 -8.09 -14.72 10.63
N HIS A 444 -7.70 -14.46 11.89
CA HIS A 444 -6.61 -13.56 12.26
C HIS A 444 -6.84 -12.11 11.81
N VAL A 445 -8.11 -11.69 11.77
CA VAL A 445 -8.52 -10.32 11.46
C VAL A 445 -9.14 -9.68 12.71
N PHE A 446 -8.53 -8.60 13.17
CA PHE A 446 -8.90 -7.91 14.41
C PHE A 446 -9.35 -6.47 14.15
N PHE A 447 -10.41 -6.02 14.83
CA PHE A 447 -10.99 -4.68 14.65
C PHE A 447 -10.41 -3.68 15.64
N GLN A 448 -9.46 -2.86 15.19
CA GLN A 448 -8.74 -1.90 16.03
C GLN A 448 -9.66 -0.84 16.67
N VAL A 449 -10.71 -0.42 15.97
CA VAL A 449 -11.61 0.63 16.45
C VAL A 449 -12.69 0.06 17.37
N ASP A 450 -13.28 -1.06 17.00
CA ASP A 450 -14.43 -1.60 17.74
C ASP A 450 -14.00 -2.40 18.98
N ASP A 451 -12.83 -3.05 18.93
CA ASP A 451 -12.32 -3.92 20.00
C ASP A 451 -11.01 -3.36 20.57
N LYS A 452 -10.88 -2.03 20.60
CA LYS A 452 -9.65 -1.30 20.95
C LYS A 452 -8.96 -1.81 22.22
N ASP A 453 -9.72 -2.13 23.25
CA ASP A 453 -9.17 -2.52 24.56
C ASP A 453 -8.79 -4.01 24.63
N THR A 454 -9.30 -4.85 23.72
CA THR A 454 -9.15 -6.32 23.79
C THR A 454 -8.40 -6.93 22.61
N TYR A 455 -8.35 -6.26 21.45
CA TYR A 455 -7.84 -6.86 20.22
C TYR A 455 -6.38 -7.32 20.31
N LEU A 456 -5.54 -6.60 21.06
CA LEU A 456 -4.14 -7.00 21.27
C LEU A 456 -4.03 -8.24 22.14
N ALA A 457 -4.86 -8.37 23.17
CA ALA A 457 -4.90 -9.58 23.99
C ALA A 457 -5.28 -10.79 23.12
N THR A 458 -6.35 -10.67 22.33
CA THR A 458 -6.78 -11.72 21.39
C THR A 458 -5.71 -12.02 20.32
N LEU A 459 -5.01 -11.00 19.83
CA LEU A 459 -3.89 -11.17 18.87
C LEU A 459 -2.77 -11.99 19.51
N PHE A 460 -2.35 -11.67 20.73
CA PHE A 460 -1.30 -12.41 21.43
C PHE A 460 -1.72 -13.83 21.82
N GLU A 461 -3.00 -14.05 22.14
CA GLU A 461 -3.55 -15.41 22.35
C GLU A 461 -3.58 -16.23 21.06
N ALA A 462 -3.75 -15.58 19.91
CA ALA A 462 -3.71 -16.22 18.60
C ALA A 462 -2.28 -16.53 18.10
N ILE A 463 -1.23 -16.14 18.82
CA ILE A 463 0.15 -16.52 18.50
C ILE A 463 0.40 -17.96 18.99
N HIS A 464 0.49 -18.90 18.06
CA HIS A 464 0.77 -20.31 18.33
C HIS A 464 1.62 -20.97 17.26
#